data_AF-A0A644VWY2-F1
#
_entry.id   AF-A0A644VWY2-F1
#
_cell.length_a   1.000
_cell.length_b   1.000
_cell.length_c   1.000
_cell.angle_alpha   90.00
_cell.angle_beta   90.00
_cell.angle_gamma   90.00
#
_symmetry.space_group_name_H-M   'P 1'
#
loop_
_entity.id
_entity.type
_entity.pdbx_description
1 polymer ?
#
loop_
_entity_poly.entity_id
_entity_poly.type
_entity_poly.pdbx_seq_one_letter_code
_entity_poly.pdbx_strand_id
1 'polypeptide(L)' 'MKILSILIKNKGKVVSRDKIMMSLWNDDEFVSDNTLTVNVTRLRGRLKDELGLNNFIKTKKGIGYMV' A
#
# COMPACT_ATOMS: atom_id res chain seq x y z
N MET A 1 -7.22 4.90 -6.11
CA MET A 1 -7.08 3.67 -5.29
C MET A 1 -6.05 2.68 -5.88
N LYS A 2 -4.82 3.12 -6.20
CA LYS A 2 -3.81 2.25 -6.87
C LYS A 2 -3.06 1.32 -5.91
N ILE A 3 -2.64 1.82 -4.75
CA ILE A 3 -1.91 1.00 -3.76
C ILE A 3 -2.75 -0.20 -3.31
N LEU A 4 -4.01 0.02 -2.94
CA LEU A 4 -4.93 -1.04 -2.52
C LEU A 4 -5.13 -2.10 -3.61
N SER A 5 -5.28 -1.69 -4.87
CA SER A 5 -5.52 -2.64 -5.96
C SER A 5 -4.29 -3.49 -6.27
N ILE A 6 -3.07 -2.93 -6.21
CA ILE A 6 -1.83 -3.71 -6.33
C ILE A 6 -1.72 -4.73 -5.20
N LEU A 7 -1.99 -4.26 -3.99
CA LEU A 7 -1.96 -5.04 -2.76
C LEU A 7 -2.97 -6.20 -2.81
N ILE A 8 -4.21 -5.95 -3.22
CA ILE A 8 -5.25 -6.98 -3.42
C ILE A 8 -4.90 -7.93 -4.56
N LYS A 9 -4.39 -7.42 -5.70
CA LYS A 9 -3.92 -8.27 -6.81
C LYS A 9 -2.81 -9.23 -6.39
N ASN A 10 -2.01 -8.84 -5.40
CA ASN A 10 -0.93 -9.65 -4.83
C ASN A 10 -1.28 -10.16 -3.43
N LYS A 11 -2.58 -10.35 -3.13
CA LYS A 11 -3.04 -10.87 -1.82
C LYS A 11 -2.28 -12.16 -1.45
N GLY A 12 -1.83 -12.24 -0.21
CA GLY A 12 -1.00 -13.34 0.29
C GLY A 12 0.48 -13.28 -0.10
N LYS A 13 0.92 -12.27 -0.88
CA LYS A 13 2.33 -12.03 -1.23
C LYS A 13 2.79 -10.68 -0.68
N VAL A 14 4.09 -10.60 -0.36
CA VAL A 14 4.70 -9.31 0.01
C VAL A 14 4.97 -8.54 -1.28
N VAL A 15 4.44 -7.33 -1.37
CA VAL A 15 4.74 -6.39 -2.45
C VAL A 15 5.82 -5.45 -1.95
N SER A 16 6.94 -5.41 -2.66
CA SER A 16 8.05 -4.52 -2.33
C SER A 16 7.68 -3.04 -2.52
N ARG A 17 8.37 -2.16 -1.80
CA ARG A 17 8.21 -0.71 -1.94
C ARG A 17 8.43 -0.28 -3.39
N ASP A 18 9.50 -0.77 -4.01
CA ASP A 18 9.84 -0.45 -5.40
C ASP A 18 8.72 -0.85 -6.37
N LYS A 19 8.10 -2.01 -6.17
CA LYS A 19 6.99 -2.46 -7.03
C LYS A 19 5.75 -1.58 -6.88
N ILE A 20 5.48 -1.08 -5.67
CA ILE A 20 4.39 -0.14 -5.44
C ILE A 20 4.74 1.22 -6.05
N MET A 21 5.96 1.71 -5.82
CA MET A 21 6.46 2.97 -6.39
C MET A 21 6.44 2.94 -7.92
N MET A 22 6.91 1.87 -8.56
CA MET A 22 6.90 1.71 -10.02
C MET A 22 5.47 1.75 -10.58
N SER A 23 4.51 1.17 -9.87
CA SER A 23 3.10 1.23 -10.29
C SER A 23 2.45 2.59 -10.05
N LEU A 24 3.00 3.43 -9.17
CA LEU A 24 2.56 4.82 -8.94
C LEU A 24 3.27 5.78 -9.89
N TRP A 25 4.49 5.45 -10.33
CA TRP A 25 5.27 6.25 -11.27
C TRP A 25 4.63 6.39 -12.65
N ASN A 26 3.88 5.37 -13.09
CA ASN A 26 3.06 5.43 -14.31
C ASN A 26 1.93 6.49 -14.25
N ASP A 27 1.78 7.19 -13.13
CA ASP A 27 0.76 8.22 -12.89
C ASP A 27 1.35 9.63 -12.76
N ASP A 28 2.61 9.86 -13.15
CA ASP A 28 3.36 11.13 -13.06
C ASP A 28 3.56 11.70 -11.64
N GLU A 29 3.13 10.97 -10.60
CA GLU A 29 3.30 11.36 -9.21
C GLU A 29 4.66 10.84 -8.70
N PHE A 30 5.59 11.75 -8.41
CA PHE A 30 6.88 11.40 -7.79
C PHE A 30 6.64 10.94 -6.35
N VAL A 31 6.40 9.63 -6.16
CA VAL A 31 6.10 9.06 -4.85
C VAL A 31 7.40 8.68 -4.14
N SER A 32 7.73 9.41 -3.08
CA SER A 32 8.80 9.05 -2.15
C SER A 32 8.36 7.94 -1.18
N ASP A 33 9.33 7.29 -0.52
CA ASP A 33 9.09 6.26 0.49
C ASP A 33 8.22 6.77 1.67
N ASN A 34 8.38 8.04 2.02
CA ASN A 34 7.56 8.74 3.01
C ASN A 34 6.12 8.91 2.50
N THR A 35 5.96 9.33 1.24
CA THR A 35 4.65 9.48 0.59
C THR A 35 3.90 8.14 0.55
N LEU A 36 4.59 7.04 0.23
CA LEU A 36 4.02 5.69 0.26
C LEU A 36 3.53 5.32 1.67
N THR A 37 4.35 5.59 2.70
CA THR A 37 4.01 5.29 4.09
C THR A 37 2.77 6.06 4.56
N VAL A 38 2.66 7.35 4.22
CA VAL A 38 1.49 8.18 4.53
C VAL A 38 0.25 7.67 3.80
N ASN A 39 0.37 7.35 2.51
CA ASN A 39 -0.74 6.81 1.73
C ASN A 39 -1.25 5.47 2.27
N VAL A 40 -0.36 4.55 2.64
CA VAL A 40 -0.76 3.27 3.26
C VAL A 40 -1.44 3.50 4.61
N THR A 41 -0.96 4.46 5.41
CA THR A 41 -1.56 4.81 6.70
C THR A 41 -2.97 5.39 6.53
N ARG A 42 -3.15 6.33 5.60
CA ARG A 42 -4.47 6.88 5.25
C ARG A 42 -5.42 5.79 4.75
N LEU A 43 -4.92 4.90 3.90
CA LEU A 43 -5.69 3.78 3.36
C LEU A 43 -6.15 2.82 4.48
N ARG A 44 -5.29 2.53 5.45
CA ARG A 44 -5.65 1.74 6.65
C ARG A 44 -6.74 2.39 7.47
N GLY A 45 -6.67 3.71 7.69
CA GLY A 45 -7.71 4.47 8.38
C GLY A 45 -9.06 4.31 7.67
N ARG A 46 -9.09 4.57 6.36
CA ARG A 46 -10.31 4.39 5.55
C ARG A 46 -10.86 2.97 5.57
N LEU A 47 -10.00 1.95 5.45
CA LEU A 47 -10.45 0.55 5.52
C LEU A 47 -11.02 0.18 6.89
N LYS A 48 -10.46 0.75 7.96
CA LYS A 48 -10.99 0.58 9.31
C LYS A 48 -12.34 1.28 9.48
N ASP A 49 -12.44 2.53 9.04
CA ASP A 49 -13.61 3.37 9.27
C ASP A 49 -14.77 2.99 8.34
N GLU A 50 -14.50 2.66 7.08
CA GLU A 50 -15.51 2.32 6.06
C GLU A 50 -15.89 0.82 6.08
N LEU A 51 -14.95 -0.09 6.37
CA LEU A 51 -15.17 -1.55 6.27
C LEU A 51 -15.00 -2.31 7.60
N GLY A 52 -14.59 -1.65 8.69
CA GLY A 52 -14.27 -2.33 9.94
C GLY A 52 -13.03 -3.24 9.87
N LEU A 53 -12.24 -3.15 8.79
CA LEU A 53 -11.12 -4.06 8.53
C LEU A 53 -9.85 -3.61 9.25
N ASN A 54 -9.74 -4.01 10.52
CA ASN A 54 -8.51 -3.83 11.30
C ASN A 54 -7.38 -4.73 10.76
N ASN A 55 -6.17 -4.17 10.64
CA ASN A 55 -4.96 -4.89 10.21
C ASN A 55 -5.00 -5.55 8.81
N PHE A 56 -5.84 -5.05 7.90
CA PHE A 56 -5.91 -5.57 6.53
C PHE A 56 -4.57 -5.51 5.81
N ILE A 57 -3.89 -4.37 5.89
CA ILE A 57 -2.53 -4.21 5.35
C ILE A 57 -1.55 -4.51 6.48
N LYS A 58 -0.53 -5.31 6.21
CA LYS A 58 0.60 -5.60 7.10
C LYS A 58 1.88 -5.00 6.52
N THR A 59 2.67 -4.37 7.39
CA THR A 59 3.97 -3.81 7.01
C THR A 59 5.06 -4.83 7.34
N LYS A 60 5.83 -5.25 6.34
CA LYS A 60 7.07 -6.02 6.52
C LYS A 60 8.25 -5.05 6.43
N LYS A 61 8.83 -4.71 7.59
CA LYS A 61 9.96 -3.77 7.69
C LYS A 61 11.12 -4.26 6.83
N GLY A 62 11.70 -3.37 6.02
CA GLY A 62 12.79 -3.70 5.09
C GLY A 62 12.40 -4.44 3.81
N ILE A 63 11.13 -4.85 3.63
CA ILE A 63 10.69 -5.59 2.44
C ILE A 63 9.55 -4.87 1.74
N GLY A 64 8.47 -4.51 2.45
CA GLY A 64 7.31 -3.84 1.85
C GLY A 64 6.00 -4.06 2.60
N TYR A 65 4.92 -4.27 1.84
CA TYR A 65 3.55 -4.37 2.36
C TYR A 65 2.86 -5.64 1.87
N MET A 66 1.92 -6.16 2.65
CA MET A 66 1.18 -7.39 2.39
C MET A 66 -0.29 -7.22 2.79
N VAL A 67 -1.18 -7.97 2.15
CA VAL A 67 -2.60 -8.11 2.48
C VAL A 67 -2.97 -9.58 2.57
#